data_AF-A0A3E2XPA5-F1
#
_entry.id   AF-A0A3E2XPA5-F1
#
_cell.length_a   1.000
_cell.length_b   1.000
_cell.length_c   1.000
_cell.angle_alpha   90.00
_cell.angle_beta   90.00
_cell.angle_gamma   90.00
#
_symmetry.space_group_name_H-M   'P 1'
#
loop_
_entity.id
_entity.type
_entity.pdbx_description
1 polymer ?
#
loop_
_entity_poly.entity_id
_entity_poly.type
_entity_poly.pdbx_seq_one_letter_code
_entity_poly.pdbx_strand_id
1 'polypeptide(L)'
;MTVQEAVTYYKLSRRKFYELLHQAGLEFIAFYYNGRRLILKKEFERYLKGHPEIRRRERAWQENQDCEETQNTEYSEGANQ
;
A
#
# COMPACT_ATOMS: atom_id res chain seq x y z
N MET A 1 4.04 5.95 3.38
CA MET A 1 5.24 5.58 2.60
C MET A 1 5.53 6.66 1.56
N THR A 2 6.77 6.84 1.16
CA THR A 2 7.16 7.74 0.07
C THR A 2 6.82 7.13 -1.29
N VAL A 3 6.79 7.95 -2.34
CA VAL A 3 6.60 7.50 -3.74
C VAL A 3 7.63 6.45 -4.14
N GLN A 4 8.89 6.63 -3.74
CA GLN A 4 9.98 5.72 -4.08
C GLN A 4 9.88 4.38 -3.33
N GLU A 5 9.46 4.42 -2.07
CA GLU A 5 9.16 3.22 -1.28
C GLU A 5 8.01 2.43 -1.92
N ALA A 6 6.92 3.10 -2.30
CA ALA A 6 5.75 2.46 -2.92
C ALA A 6 6.10 1.75 -4.23
N VAL A 7 6.92 2.37 -5.08
CA VAL A 7 7.38 1.77 -6.34
C VAL A 7 8.15 0.47 -6.09
N THR A 8 9.03 0.48 -5.08
CA THR A 8 9.87 -0.68 -4.76
C THR A 8 9.05 -1.78 -4.09
N TYR A 9 8.22 -1.43 -3.11
CA TYR A 9 7.43 -2.38 -2.32
C TYR A 9 6.37 -3.09 -3.17
N TYR A 10 5.59 -2.35 -3.95
CA TYR A 10 4.53 -2.92 -4.80
C TYR A 10 5.01 -3.31 -6.20
N LYS A 11 6.32 -3.18 -6.46
CA LYS A 11 6.95 -3.46 -7.77
C LYS A 11 6.22 -2.78 -8.93
N LEU A 12 5.91 -1.50 -8.76
CA LEU A 12 5.16 -0.72 -9.74
C LEU A 12 6.05 -0.38 -10.95
N SER A 13 5.40 -0.13 -12.08
CA SER A 13 6.07 0.55 -13.18
C SER A 13 6.24 2.02 -12.82
N ARG A 14 7.49 2.50 -12.71
CA ARG A 14 7.81 3.90 -12.44
C ARG A 14 7.03 4.84 -13.35
N ARG A 15 7.05 4.59 -14.67
CA ARG A 15 6.41 5.46 -15.66
C ARG A 15 4.90 5.60 -15.42
N LYS A 16 4.21 4.47 -15.29
CA LYS A 16 2.75 4.43 -15.03
C LYS A 16 2.40 5.07 -13.69
N PHE A 17 3.22 4.83 -12.66
CA PHE A 17 2.97 5.39 -11.34
C PHE A 17 3.19 6.90 -11.30
N TYR A 18 4.22 7.43 -11.97
CA TYR A 18 4.38 8.88 -12.08
C TYR A 18 3.27 9.52 -12.92
N GLU A 19 2.81 8.88 -14.00
CA GLU A 19 1.62 9.33 -14.75
C GLU A 19 0.39 9.40 -13.83
N LEU A 20 0.18 8.37 -13.00
CA LEU A 20 -0.88 8.34 -11.99
C LEU A 20 -0.76 9.50 -10.99
N LEU A 21 0.44 9.79 -10.48
CA LEU A 21 0.65 10.90 -9.55
C LEU A 21 0.35 12.29 -10.13
N HIS A 22 0.27 12.44 -11.46
CA HIS A 22 -0.17 13.69 -12.09
C HIS A 22 -1.69 13.81 -12.19
N GLN A 23 -2.44 12.73 -11.95
CA GLN A 23 -3.90 12.76 -11.90
C GLN A 23 -4.37 13.36 -10.57
N ALA A 24 -5.41 14.20 -10.64
CA ALA A 24 -6.06 14.76 -9.47
C ALA A 24 -7.09 13.77 -8.89
N GLY A 25 -7.38 13.88 -7.58
CA GLY A 25 -8.47 13.12 -6.94
C GLY A 25 -8.10 11.71 -6.45
N LEU A 26 -6.81 11.41 -6.29
CA LEU A 26 -6.38 10.11 -5.79
C LEU A 26 -6.45 10.08 -4.25
N GLU A 27 -7.39 9.29 -3.72
CA GLU A 27 -7.66 9.14 -2.28
C GLU A 27 -6.45 8.63 -1.47
N PHE A 28 -5.54 7.91 -2.13
CA PHE A 28 -4.33 7.37 -1.49
C PHE A 28 -3.16 8.36 -1.42
N ILE A 29 -3.28 9.57 -1.98
CA ILE A 29 -2.24 10.60 -1.93
C ILE A 29 -2.53 11.58 -0.80
N ALA A 30 -1.62 11.66 0.17
CA ALA A 30 -1.63 12.68 1.21
C ALA A 30 -0.52 13.71 0.95
N PHE A 31 -0.85 14.99 1.06
CA PHE A 31 0.15 16.08 1.02
C PHE A 31 0.62 16.37 2.44
N TYR A 32 1.91 16.19 2.70
CA TYR A 32 2.52 16.51 3.99
C TYR A 32 3.01 17.96 4.02
N TYR A 33 3.15 18.54 5.21
CA TYR A 33 3.42 19.96 5.47
C TYR A 33 4.66 20.56 4.75
N ASN A 34 5.56 19.75 4.19
CA ASN A 34 6.75 20.18 3.46
C ASN A 34 6.63 20.00 1.92
N GLY A 35 5.41 19.87 1.40
CA GLY A 35 5.17 19.68 -0.04
C GLY A 35 5.49 18.26 -0.52
N ARG A 36 5.82 17.33 0.38
CA ARG A 36 6.04 15.92 0.02
C ARG A 36 4.71 15.20 -0.10
N ARG A 37 4.63 14.33 -1.11
CA ARG A 37 3.51 13.41 -1.30
C ARG A 37 3.80 12.11 -0.56
N LEU A 38 2.85 11.68 0.25
CA LEU A 38 2.85 10.39 0.91
C LEU A 38 1.76 9.52 0.31
N ILE A 39 2.05 8.23 0.22
CA ILE A 39 1.09 7.22 -0.20
C ILE A 39 0.54 6.55 1.06
N LEU A 40 -0.79 6.50 1.17
CA LEU A 40 -1.53 5.79 2.20
C LEU A 40 -1.62 4.32 1.81
N LYS A 41 -0.99 3.44 2.61
CA LYS A 41 -0.85 2.01 2.31
C LYS A 41 -2.21 1.35 2.03
N LYS A 42 -3.14 1.50 2.97
CA LYS A 42 -4.47 0.87 2.96
C LYS A 42 -5.30 1.29 1.74
N GLU A 43 -5.34 2.60 1.46
CA GLU A 43 -6.08 3.15 0.33
C GLU A 43 -5.44 2.74 -1.01
N PHE A 44 -4.11 2.71 -1.07
CA PHE A 44 -3.40 2.30 -2.27
C PHE A 44 -3.58 0.81 -2.57
N GLU A 45 -3.62 -0.05 -1.55
CA GLU A 45 -3.94 -1.47 -1.71
C GLU A 45 -5.36 -1.69 -2.22
N ARG A 46 -6.34 -0.93 -1.70
CA ARG A 46 -7.71 -0.96 -2.23
C ARG A 46 -7.74 -0.56 -3.70
N TYR A 47 -7.00 0.48 -4.08
CA TYR A 47 -6.89 0.94 -5.46
C TYR A 47 -6.24 -0.12 -6.39
N LEU A 48 -5.18 -0.79 -5.93
CA LEU A 48 -4.50 -1.84 -6.70
C LEU A 48 -5.37 -3.06 -6.98
N LYS A 49 -6.37 -3.37 -6.13
CA LYS A 49 -7.33 -4.47 -6.40
C LYS A 49 -8.15 -4.22 -7.67
N GLY A 50 -8.48 -2.97 -7.96
CA GLY A 50 -9.23 -2.57 -9.16
C GLY A 50 -8.34 -2.27 -10.38
N HIS A 51 -7.04 -1.99 -10.16
CA HIS A 51 -6.12 -1.51 -11.19
C HIS A 51 -4.80 -2.33 -11.27
N PRO A 52 -4.86 -3.63 -11.59
CA PRO A 52 -3.68 -4.49 -11.69
C PRO A 52 -2.69 -4.03 -12.79
N GLU A 53 -3.14 -3.25 -13.78
CA GLU A 53 -2.35 -2.75 -14.91
C GLU A 53 -1.20 -1.83 -14.52
N ILE A 54 -1.23 -1.26 -13.32
CA ILE A 54 -0.23 -0.33 -12.79
C ILE A 54 0.98 -1.09 -12.27
N ARG A 55 0.77 -2.34 -11.83
CA ARG A 55 1.84 -3.22 -11.37
C ARG A 55 2.70 -3.65 -12.55
N ARG A 56 4.00 -3.87 -12.30
CA ARG A 56 4.83 -4.56 -13.29
C ARG A 56 4.27 -5.98 -13.42
N ARG A 57 4.05 -6.45 -14.65
CA ARG A 57 3.59 -7.81 -14.93
C ARG A 57 4.68 -8.81 -14.47
N GLU A 58 4.70 -9.12 -13.19
CA GLU A 58 5.45 -10.24 -12.63
C GLU A 58 4.51 -11.44 -12.54
N ARG A 59 4.95 -12.58 -13.05
CA ARG A 59 4.19 -13.83 -13.18
C ARG A 59 3.73 -14.46 -11.84
N ALA A 60 3.96 -13.83 -10.69
CA ALA A 60 3.95 -14.51 -9.38
C ALA A 60 3.12 -13.84 -8.26
N TRP A 61 2.27 -12.84 -8.55
CA TRP A 61 1.57 -12.07 -7.49
C TRP A 61 0.15 -12.54 -7.15
N GLN A 62 -0.17 -13.81 -7.40
CA GLN A 62 -1.47 -14.37 -7.03
C GLN A 62 -1.50 -15.08 -5.67
N GLU A 63 -0.36 -15.38 -5.05
CA GLU A 63 -0.33 -16.07 -3.77
C GLU A 63 -0.09 -15.08 -2.63
N ASN A 64 -0.90 -15.18 -1.56
CA ASN A 64 -0.84 -14.43 -0.29
C ASN A 64 -1.74 -13.18 -0.17
N GLN A 65 -3.04 -13.28 -0.47
CA GLN A 65 -4.05 -12.39 0.11
C GLN A 65 -4.99 -13.09 1.13
N ASP A 66 -4.74 -14.37 1.45
CA ASP A 66 -5.61 -15.17 2.35
C ASP A 66 -5.04 -15.45 3.75
N CYS A 67 -3.93 -14.81 4.16
CA CYS A 67 -3.33 -15.09 5.47
C CYS A 67 -2.95 -13.81 6.20
N GLU A 68 -3.91 -13.12 6.79
CA GLU A 68 -3.70 -12.30 8.00
C GLU A 68 -5.06 -11.95 8.62
N GLU A 69 -5.77 -12.97 9.13
CA GLU A 69 -6.84 -12.81 10.12
C GLU A 69 -6.63 -13.78 11.28
N THR A 70 -5.46 -13.74 11.91
CA THR A 70 -5.27 -14.28 13.25
C THR A 70 -4.17 -13.50 13.94
N GLN A 71 -4.57 -12.70 14.91
CA GLN A 71 -3.83 -12.31 16.12
C GLN A 71 -4.35 -10.95 16.54
N ASN A 72 -5.23 -10.92 17.55
CA ASN A 72 -5.33 -9.88 18.59
C ASN A 72 -6.47 -10.20 19.57
N THR A 73 -6.34 -11.27 20.36
CA THR A 73 -6.95 -11.38 21.70
C THR A 73 -6.28 -12.51 22.46
N GLU A 74 -5.02 -12.34 22.85
CA GLU A 74 -4.53 -12.90 24.11
C GLU A 74 -3.26 -12.14 24.52
N TYR A 75 -3.02 -12.02 25.83
CA TYR A 75 -2.16 -11.06 26.54
C TYR A 75 -2.88 -9.72 26.81
N SER A 76 -3.46 -9.49 27.98
CA SER A 76 -2.87 -9.57 29.33
C SER A 76 -4.02 -9.80 30.33
N GLU A 77 -3.87 -10.56 31.41
CA GLU A 77 -3.33 -10.05 32.67
C GLU A 77 -2.82 -11.21 33.53
N GLY A 78 -1.55 -11.13 33.93
CA GLY A 78 -1.09 -11.82 35.14
C GLY A 78 -1.38 -10.94 36.35
N ALA A 79 -2.00 -11.50 37.38
CA ALA A 79 -1.99 -10.95 38.73
C ALA A 79 -1.76 -12.10 39.72
N ASN A 80 -0.54 -12.10 40.25
CA ASN A 80 -0.04 -12.87 41.38
C ASN A 80 -0.66 -12.35 42.68
N GLN A 81 -1.32 -13.22 43.46
CA GLN A 81 -1.23 -13.33 44.93
C GLN A 81 -2.08 -14.50 45.46
#